data_AF-A0A7X3TAK5-F1
#
_entry.id   AF-A0A7X3TAK5-F1
#
_cell.length_a   1.000
_cell.length_b   1.000
_cell.length_c   1.000
_cell.angle_alpha   90.00
_cell.angle_beta   90.00
_cell.angle_gamma   90.00
#
_symmetry.space_group_name_H-M   'P 1'
#
loop_
_entity.id
_entity.type
_entity.pdbx_description
1 polymer ?
#
loop_
_entity_poly.entity_id
_entity_poly.type
_entity_poly.pdbx_seq_one_letter_code
_entity_poly.pdbx_strand_id
1 'polypeptide(L)'
;MKQKILTIGAIAVIAIVGLFVFEHATSAQRPDRNAQGQRGNRQGGDRGGRGMTGMMNPASLVDNSWIDLTFTLKVDDETLVKARPIYQMARDKFQAKMKEAQASGDMRAAMSEMQSFAATVGKEFQTNLKEVLTEEQMTKLNELTKKRQMDQQQRMNRWRGGGGGGGRQ
;
A
#
# COMPACT_ATOMS: atom_id res chain seq x y z
N MET A 1 3.12 46.13 22.07
CA MET A 1 2.22 45.84 20.93
C MET A 1 2.89 44.76 20.07
N LYS A 2 2.76 43.47 20.39
CA LYS A 2 1.89 42.49 19.71
C LYS A 2 1.82 42.69 18.18
N GLN A 3 2.76 42.12 17.44
CA GLN A 3 2.51 41.75 16.04
C GLN A 3 2.47 40.23 15.92
N LYS A 4 1.26 39.77 15.62
CA LYS A 4 0.86 38.39 15.41
C LYS A 4 1.30 37.99 14.00
N ILE A 5 2.23 37.04 13.87
CA ILE A 5 2.47 36.32 12.63
C ILE A 5 2.16 34.85 12.93
N LEU A 6 0.87 34.54 13.00
CA LEU A 6 0.35 33.17 13.10
C LEU A 6 -0.99 33.12 12.37
N THR A 7 -0.97 33.17 11.04
CA THR A 7 -2.17 32.90 10.22
C THR A 7 -1.82 32.65 8.75
N ILE A 8 -0.92 31.70 8.44
CA ILE A 8 -0.93 31.02 7.13
C ILE A 8 -0.44 29.57 7.36
N GLY A 9 -1.35 28.68 7.75
CA GLY A 9 -1.00 27.27 7.94
C GLY A 9 -2.18 26.34 8.19
N ALA A 10 -3.41 26.78 7.86
CA ALA A 10 -4.62 26.06 8.24
C ALA A 10 -5.49 25.61 7.05
N ILE A 11 -4.96 25.59 5.82
CA ILE A 11 -5.72 25.14 4.64
C ILE A 11 -4.85 24.26 3.74
N ALA A 12 -4.53 23.05 4.17
CA ALA A 12 -3.97 22.03 3.28
C ALA A 12 -4.21 20.57 3.71
N VAL A 13 -5.12 20.27 4.66
CA VAL A 13 -5.25 18.90 5.20
C VAL A 13 -6.51 18.16 4.74
N ILE A 14 -7.43 18.82 4.03
CA ILE A 14 -8.67 18.16 3.55
C ILE A 14 -8.46 17.41 2.20
N ALA A 15 -7.36 17.65 1.48
CA ALA A 15 -7.16 17.05 0.14
C ALA A 15 -6.60 15.61 0.15
N ILE A 16 -6.06 15.09 1.26
CA ILE A 16 -5.27 13.85 1.23
C ILE A 16 -6.15 12.59 1.35
N VAL A 17 -7.34 12.69 1.94
CA VAL A 17 -8.29 11.56 2.00
C VAL A 17 -8.84 11.23 0.60
N GLY A 18 -8.89 12.22 -0.30
CA GLY A 18 -9.35 12.01 -1.67
C GLY A 18 -8.42 11.15 -2.52
N LEU A 19 -7.10 11.24 -2.34
CA LEU A 19 -6.14 10.57 -3.24
C LEU A 19 -6.06 9.05 -3.06
N PHE A 20 -6.36 8.53 -1.86
CA PHE A 20 -6.41 7.06 -1.64
C PHE A 20 -7.65 6.42 -2.30
N VAL A 21 -8.70 7.19 -2.54
CA VAL A 21 -9.97 6.73 -3.14
C VAL A 21 -10.04 7.04 -4.64
N PHE A 22 -9.51 8.18 -5.10
CA PHE A 22 -9.64 8.63 -6.49
C PHE A 22 -8.81 7.80 -7.50
N GLU A 23 -7.60 7.34 -7.14
CA GLU A 23 -6.75 6.57 -8.07
C GLU A 23 -7.20 5.12 -8.26
N HIS A 24 -7.97 4.57 -7.32
CA HIS A 24 -8.48 3.19 -7.41
C HIS A 24 -9.85 3.07 -8.09
N ALA A 25 -10.69 4.13 -8.04
CA ALA A 25 -11.98 4.14 -8.74
C ALA A 25 -11.84 4.39 -10.25
N THR A 26 -10.81 5.12 -10.68
CA THR A 26 -10.62 5.51 -12.10
C THR A 26 -9.91 4.47 -12.97
N SER A 27 -9.36 3.39 -12.38
CA SER A 27 -8.71 2.32 -13.16
C SER A 27 -9.70 1.33 -13.81
N ALA A 28 -11.01 1.43 -13.49
CA ALA A 28 -12.04 0.47 -13.93
C ALA A 28 -12.71 0.82 -15.27
N GLN A 29 -12.39 1.97 -15.88
CA GLN A 29 -12.97 2.37 -17.17
C GLN A 29 -11.85 2.66 -18.20
N ARG A 30 -11.36 1.60 -18.85
CA ARG A 30 -10.87 1.74 -20.22
C ARG A 30 -11.62 0.75 -21.10
N PRO A 31 -12.38 1.23 -22.10
CA PRO A 31 -13.08 0.36 -23.03
C PRO A 31 -12.07 -0.43 -23.87
N ASP A 32 -12.32 -1.73 -23.96
CA ASP A 32 -11.66 -2.65 -24.88
C ASP A 32 -11.65 -2.07 -26.30
N ARG A 33 -10.45 -1.92 -26.86
CA ARG A 33 -10.25 -1.58 -28.27
C ARG A 33 -9.24 -2.55 -28.87
N ASN A 34 -9.79 -3.66 -29.36
CA ASN A 34 -9.37 -4.49 -30.50
C ASN A 34 -7.87 -4.68 -30.79
N ALA A 35 -7.40 -5.94 -30.81
CA ALA A 35 -6.89 -6.59 -32.03
C ALA A 35 -6.31 -7.99 -31.74
N GLN A 36 -7.10 -9.02 -32.06
CA GLN A 36 -6.75 -10.11 -32.99
C GLN A 36 -5.25 -10.45 -33.20
N GLY A 37 -4.83 -11.65 -32.77
CA GLY A 37 -3.48 -12.16 -33.09
C GLY A 37 -3.14 -13.55 -32.54
N GLN A 38 -3.58 -14.58 -33.27
CA GLN A 38 -2.93 -15.89 -33.47
C GLN A 38 -2.44 -16.75 -32.29
N ARG A 39 -3.06 -17.94 -32.26
CA ARG A 39 -2.60 -19.22 -31.71
C ARG A 39 -1.07 -19.39 -31.81
N GLY A 40 -0.44 -19.57 -30.65
CA GLY A 40 0.91 -20.10 -30.53
C GLY A 40 0.96 -21.09 -29.38
N ASN A 41 0.90 -22.38 -29.72
CA ASN A 41 1.22 -23.48 -28.83
C ASN A 41 2.62 -23.25 -28.24
N ARG A 42 2.71 -22.91 -26.95
CA ARG A 42 3.95 -22.98 -26.17
C ARG A 42 3.66 -23.75 -24.88
N GLN A 43 3.67 -25.06 -25.05
CA GLN A 43 4.00 -26.02 -24.01
C GLN A 43 5.41 -25.63 -23.52
N GLY A 44 5.51 -25.18 -22.26
CA GLY A 44 6.70 -24.51 -21.77
C GLY A 44 6.74 -24.44 -20.25
N GLY A 45 6.98 -25.59 -19.63
CA GLY A 45 7.62 -25.68 -18.32
C GLY A 45 6.68 -25.66 -17.12
N ASP A 46 6.65 -26.79 -16.43
CA ASP A 46 6.50 -26.90 -14.97
C ASP A 46 7.29 -25.82 -14.22
N ARG A 47 6.72 -24.63 -14.11
CA ARG A 47 7.01 -23.70 -13.01
C ARG A 47 5.90 -23.84 -11.99
N GLY A 48 5.97 -24.97 -11.29
CA GLY A 48 5.14 -25.25 -10.12
C GLY A 48 5.08 -24.05 -9.17
N GLY A 49 3.87 -23.78 -8.68
CA GLY A 49 3.65 -23.11 -7.41
C GLY A 49 3.59 -21.58 -7.37
N ARG A 50 3.74 -20.84 -8.48
CA ARG A 50 3.77 -19.36 -8.42
C ARG A 50 2.43 -18.63 -8.60
N GLY A 51 1.31 -19.34 -8.67
CA GLY A 51 -0.02 -18.75 -8.88
C GLY A 51 -0.55 -17.91 -7.72
N MET A 52 -0.03 -18.08 -6.49
CA MET A 52 -0.44 -17.31 -5.30
C MET A 52 0.55 -16.20 -4.90
N THR A 53 1.76 -16.18 -5.45
CA THR A 53 2.85 -15.25 -5.06
C THR A 53 2.62 -13.79 -5.49
N GLY A 54 1.54 -13.51 -6.22
CA GLY A 54 1.16 -12.15 -6.64
C GLY A 54 0.21 -11.43 -5.69
N MET A 55 -0.27 -12.08 -4.63
CA MET A 55 -1.09 -11.40 -3.63
C MET A 55 -0.22 -10.42 -2.83
N MET A 56 -0.49 -9.14 -3.03
CA MET A 56 0.08 -8.06 -2.24
C MET A 56 -0.28 -8.31 -0.79
N ASN A 57 0.69 -8.73 0.05
CA ASN A 57 0.43 -8.94 1.48
C ASN A 57 0.11 -7.58 2.11
N PRO A 58 -1.15 -7.31 2.52
CA PRO A 58 -1.53 -6.01 3.04
C PRO A 58 -0.87 -5.71 4.38
N ALA A 59 -0.52 -6.75 5.15
CA ALA A 59 0.24 -6.59 6.40
C ALA A 59 1.65 -6.03 6.14
N SER A 60 2.19 -6.17 4.93
CA SER A 60 3.49 -5.59 4.58
C SER A 60 3.51 -4.08 4.71
N LEU A 61 2.38 -3.38 4.55
CA LEU A 61 2.31 -1.93 4.78
C LEU A 61 2.61 -1.58 6.24
N VAL A 62 2.02 -2.34 7.16
CA VAL A 62 2.20 -2.18 8.60
C VAL A 62 3.63 -2.55 9.01
N ASP A 63 4.12 -3.70 8.53
CA ASP A 63 5.47 -4.19 8.84
C ASP A 63 6.55 -3.20 8.33
N ASN A 64 6.38 -2.69 7.12
CA ASN A 64 7.27 -1.70 6.52
C ASN A 64 7.26 -0.37 7.27
N SER A 65 6.08 0.09 7.68
CA SER A 65 5.93 1.31 8.48
C SER A 65 6.60 1.15 9.85
N TRP A 66 6.54 -0.04 10.46
CA TRP A 66 7.21 -0.31 11.75
C TRP A 66 8.73 -0.22 11.63
N ILE A 67 9.28 -0.79 10.55
CA ILE A 67 10.71 -0.72 10.23
C ILE A 67 11.14 0.74 10.05
N ASP A 68 10.35 1.54 9.31
CA ASP A 68 10.65 2.95 9.09
C ASP A 68 10.63 3.74 10.40
N LEU A 69 9.61 3.52 11.23
CA LEU A 69 9.48 4.16 12.53
C LEU A 69 10.68 3.86 13.45
N THR A 70 11.09 2.59 13.48
CA THR A 70 12.16 2.10 14.36
C THR A 70 13.56 2.48 13.87
N PHE A 71 13.85 2.27 12.59
CA PHE A 71 15.23 2.31 12.09
C PHE A 71 15.55 3.53 11.24
N THR A 72 14.55 4.15 10.62
CA THR A 72 14.73 5.33 9.77
C THR A 72 14.45 6.61 10.57
N LEU A 73 13.29 6.69 11.22
CA LEU A 73 12.91 7.82 12.06
C LEU A 73 13.55 7.77 13.44
N LYS A 74 13.85 6.56 13.94
CA LYS A 74 14.51 6.33 15.23
C LYS A 74 13.80 7.09 16.36
N VAL A 75 12.48 6.90 16.43
CA VAL A 75 11.70 7.46 17.53
C VAL A 75 12.13 6.83 18.85
N ASP A 76 11.89 7.52 19.97
CA ASP A 76 12.29 7.05 21.29
C ASP A 76 11.53 5.79 21.72
N ASP A 77 12.10 5.07 22.69
CA ASP A 77 11.56 3.79 23.17
C ASP A 77 10.16 3.93 23.79
N GLU A 78 9.85 5.06 24.44
CA GLU A 78 8.53 5.29 25.02
C GLU A 78 7.47 5.39 23.91
N THR A 79 7.79 6.13 22.85
CA THR A 79 6.98 6.21 21.63
C THR A 79 6.83 4.84 20.97
N LEU A 80 7.90 4.04 20.86
CA LEU A 80 7.81 2.67 20.33
C LEU A 80 6.94 1.75 21.18
N VAL A 81 7.01 1.85 22.50
CA VAL A 81 6.17 1.07 23.43
C VAL A 81 4.69 1.40 23.23
N LYS A 82 4.34 2.69 23.10
CA LYS A 82 2.96 3.13 22.84
C LYS A 82 2.47 2.77 21.44
N ALA A 83 3.36 2.81 20.44
CA ALA A 83 3.00 2.50 19.06
C ALA A 83 2.80 0.99 18.82
N ARG A 84 3.58 0.13 19.49
CA ARG A 84 3.54 -1.33 19.33
C ARG A 84 2.13 -1.95 19.30
N PRO A 85 1.23 -1.70 20.27
CA PRO A 85 -0.12 -2.29 20.24
C PRO A 85 -0.94 -1.84 19.03
N ILE A 86 -0.73 -0.62 18.52
CA ILE A 86 -1.41 -0.09 17.33
C ILE A 86 -0.97 -0.88 16.08
N TYR A 87 0.34 -1.08 15.94
CA TYR A 87 0.91 -1.89 14.86
C TYR A 87 0.45 -3.34 14.93
N GLN A 88 0.49 -3.94 16.12
CA GLN A 88 0.08 -5.32 16.33
C GLN A 88 -1.39 -5.52 15.98
N MET A 89 -2.28 -4.65 16.47
CA MET A 89 -3.71 -4.71 16.16
C MET A 89 -4.00 -4.63 14.66
N ALA A 90 -3.36 -3.69 13.95
CA ALA A 90 -3.56 -3.55 12.51
C ALA A 90 -3.04 -4.79 11.75
N ARG A 91 -1.86 -5.30 12.14
CA ARG A 91 -1.27 -6.50 11.56
C ARG A 91 -2.14 -7.74 11.77
N ASP A 92 -2.67 -7.92 12.97
CA ASP A 92 -3.53 -9.06 13.31
C ASP A 92 -4.85 -9.00 12.52
N LYS A 93 -5.44 -7.81 12.37
CA LYS A 93 -6.62 -7.58 11.51
C LYS A 93 -6.36 -7.98 10.06
N PHE A 94 -5.22 -7.57 9.49
CA PHE A 94 -4.86 -7.96 8.13
C PHE A 94 -4.62 -9.46 7.98
N GLN A 95 -3.95 -10.10 8.95
CA GLN A 95 -3.72 -11.54 8.91
C GLN A 95 -5.02 -12.34 9.01
N ALA A 96 -5.93 -11.93 9.89
CA ALA A 96 -7.25 -12.56 10.01
C ALA A 96 -8.01 -12.49 8.68
N LYS A 97 -8.11 -11.29 8.09
CA LYS A 97 -8.80 -11.10 6.80
C LYS A 97 -8.14 -11.88 5.67
N MET A 98 -6.81 -12.00 5.66
CA MET A 98 -6.09 -12.81 4.67
C MET A 98 -6.39 -14.31 4.81
N LYS A 99 -6.51 -14.81 6.04
CA LYS A 99 -6.90 -16.22 6.29
C LYS A 99 -8.33 -16.48 5.81
N GLU A 100 -9.26 -15.57 6.09
CA GLU A 100 -10.64 -15.64 5.57
C GLU A 100 -10.68 -15.66 4.04
N ALA A 101 -9.93 -14.76 3.40
CA ALA A 101 -9.79 -14.68 1.95
C ALA A 101 -9.21 -15.96 1.32
N GLN A 102 -8.23 -16.58 1.99
CA GLN A 102 -7.66 -17.86 1.53
C GLN A 102 -8.63 -19.02 1.68
N ALA A 103 -9.44 -19.02 2.74
CA ALA A 103 -10.43 -20.05 2.99
C ALA A 103 -11.64 -19.98 2.04
N SER A 104 -11.99 -18.80 1.53
CA SER A 104 -13.18 -18.62 0.69
C SER A 104 -13.05 -19.19 -0.72
N GLY A 105 -11.82 -19.39 -1.23
CA GLY A 105 -11.56 -19.90 -2.59
C GLY A 105 -11.92 -18.93 -3.73
N ASP A 106 -12.73 -17.91 -3.48
CA ASP A 106 -13.04 -16.82 -4.42
C ASP A 106 -12.03 -15.68 -4.27
N MET A 107 -10.90 -15.84 -4.95
CA MET A 107 -9.81 -14.88 -4.91
C MET A 107 -10.17 -13.50 -5.48
N ARG A 108 -11.18 -13.40 -6.37
CA ARG A 108 -11.54 -12.14 -7.00
C ARG A 108 -12.39 -11.29 -6.05
N ALA A 109 -13.40 -11.89 -5.44
CA ALA A 109 -14.20 -11.23 -4.40
C ALA A 109 -13.32 -10.86 -3.20
N ALA A 110 -12.47 -11.80 -2.76
CA ALA A 110 -11.56 -11.58 -1.64
C ALA A 110 -10.60 -10.40 -1.85
N MET A 111 -10.10 -10.18 -3.07
CA MET A 111 -9.24 -9.03 -3.37
C MET A 111 -9.98 -7.69 -3.28
N SER A 112 -11.23 -7.63 -3.75
CA SER A 112 -12.06 -6.43 -3.63
C SER A 112 -12.36 -6.11 -2.16
N GLU A 113 -12.73 -7.14 -1.38
CA GLU A 113 -12.94 -6.99 0.06
C GLU A 113 -11.67 -6.61 0.81
N MET A 114 -10.52 -7.16 0.42
CA MET A 114 -9.25 -6.82 1.05
C MET A 114 -8.90 -5.34 0.84
N GLN A 115 -9.22 -4.80 -0.34
CA GLN A 115 -8.95 -3.39 -0.64
C GLN A 115 -9.82 -2.45 0.21
N SER A 116 -11.11 -2.73 0.34
CA SER A 116 -11.99 -1.93 1.21
C SER A 116 -11.63 -2.09 2.68
N PHE A 117 -11.28 -3.30 3.11
CA PHE A 117 -10.79 -3.58 4.45
C PHE A 117 -9.50 -2.82 4.76
N ALA A 118 -8.56 -2.78 3.81
CA ALA A 118 -7.32 -2.03 3.96
C ALA A 118 -7.54 -0.52 4.09
N ALA A 119 -8.54 0.05 3.40
CA ALA A 119 -8.90 1.45 3.58
C ALA A 119 -9.42 1.72 5.01
N THR A 120 -10.26 0.84 5.54
CA THR A 120 -10.81 0.95 6.90
C THR A 120 -9.73 0.80 7.96
N VAL A 121 -8.98 -0.30 7.93
CA VAL A 121 -7.91 -0.56 8.91
C VAL A 121 -6.80 0.46 8.77
N GLY A 122 -6.46 0.88 7.56
CA GLY A 122 -5.47 1.92 7.31
C GLY A 122 -5.87 3.27 7.92
N LYS A 123 -7.15 3.65 7.85
CA LYS A 123 -7.65 4.88 8.47
C LYS A 123 -7.59 4.80 10.00
N GLU A 124 -8.04 3.69 10.58
CA GLU A 124 -7.96 3.45 12.03
C GLU A 124 -6.51 3.49 12.53
N PHE A 125 -5.63 2.77 11.83
CA PHE A 125 -4.19 2.74 12.10
C PHE A 125 -3.57 4.14 12.07
N GLN A 126 -3.87 4.96 11.05
CA GLN A 126 -3.37 6.34 10.99
C GLN A 126 -3.92 7.23 12.10
N THR A 127 -5.20 7.10 12.46
CA THR A 127 -5.79 7.88 13.54
C THR A 127 -5.10 7.58 14.86
N ASN A 128 -4.95 6.29 15.19
CA ASN A 128 -4.32 5.87 16.44
C ASN A 128 -2.84 6.27 16.50
N LEU A 129 -2.11 6.19 15.37
CA LEU A 129 -0.71 6.62 15.34
C LEU A 129 -0.54 8.12 15.59
N LYS A 130 -1.50 8.97 15.19
CA LYS A 130 -1.43 10.42 15.45
C LYS A 130 -1.55 10.77 16.93
N GLU A 131 -2.08 9.86 17.75
CA GLU A 131 -2.17 10.06 19.21
C GLU A 131 -0.82 9.80 19.90
N VAL A 132 0.09 9.08 19.23
CA VAL A 132 1.38 8.65 19.78
C VAL A 132 2.56 9.36 19.12
N LEU A 133 2.46 9.65 17.82
CA LEU A 133 3.51 10.28 17.04
C LEU A 133 3.27 11.78 16.91
N THR A 134 4.36 12.55 16.88
CA THR A 134 4.28 13.97 16.57
C THR A 134 3.86 14.19 15.11
N GLU A 135 3.36 15.39 14.79
CA GLU A 135 2.99 15.75 13.42
C GLU A 135 4.18 15.61 12.45
N GLU A 136 5.39 15.95 12.91
CA GLU A 136 6.61 15.80 12.12
C GLU A 136 6.95 14.33 11.83
N GLN A 137 6.87 13.46 12.85
CA GLN A 137 7.10 12.02 12.71
C GLN A 137 6.07 11.39 11.77
N MET A 138 4.79 11.75 11.93
CA MET A 138 3.72 11.30 11.04
C MET A 138 3.95 11.74 9.59
N THR A 139 4.40 12.97 9.38
CA THR A 139 4.66 13.49 8.03
C THR A 139 5.79 12.71 7.37
N LYS A 140 6.93 12.54 8.04
CA LYS A 140 8.06 11.77 7.49
C LYS A 140 7.70 10.30 7.25
N LEU A 141 6.92 9.69 8.13
CA LEU A 141 6.46 8.30 7.96
C LEU A 141 5.56 8.15 6.70
N ASN A 142 4.69 9.13 6.45
CA ASN A 142 3.85 9.16 5.26
C ASN A 142 4.68 9.36 3.98
N GLU A 143 5.72 10.19 4.01
CA GLU A 143 6.63 10.39 2.87
C GLU A 143 7.38 9.10 2.53
N LEU A 144 7.89 8.38 3.53
CA LEU A 144 8.55 7.09 3.33
C LEU A 144 7.60 6.05 2.72
N THR A 145 6.36 6.02 3.20
CA THR A 145 5.31 5.16 2.65
C THR A 145 5.02 5.48 1.18
N LYS A 146 4.83 6.78 0.85
CA LYS A 146 4.60 7.24 -0.52
C LYS A 146 5.77 6.92 -1.44
N LYS A 147 7.01 7.17 -0.98
CA LYS A 147 8.22 6.86 -1.74
C LYS A 147 8.26 5.38 -2.12
N ARG A 148 7.97 4.50 -1.16
CA ARG A 148 7.92 3.06 -1.39
C ARG A 148 6.84 2.65 -2.38
N GLN A 149 5.65 3.25 -2.29
CA GLN A 149 4.57 3.00 -3.24
C GLN A 149 4.96 3.44 -4.66
N MET A 150 5.56 4.62 -4.81
CA MET A 150 6.06 5.11 -6.10
C MET A 150 7.16 4.20 -6.65
N ASP A 151 8.13 3.80 -5.83
CA ASP A 151 9.21 2.89 -6.23
C ASP A 151 8.65 1.53 -6.68
N GLN A 152 7.65 1.00 -5.98
CA GLN A 152 6.97 -0.23 -6.35
C GLN A 152 6.22 -0.07 -7.69
N GLN A 153 5.50 1.04 -7.88
CA GLN A 153 4.78 1.35 -9.11
C GLN A 153 5.75 1.49 -10.29
N GLN A 154 6.87 2.20 -10.13
CA GLN A 154 7.90 2.34 -11.16
C GLN A 154 8.54 1.00 -11.50
N ARG A 155 8.79 0.14 -10.51
CA ARG A 155 9.25 -1.24 -10.75
C ARG A 155 8.22 -1.98 -11.59
N MET A 156 6.95 -1.98 -11.18
CA MET A 156 5.88 -2.66 -11.95
C MET A 156 5.77 -2.14 -13.38
N ASN A 157 5.89 -0.82 -13.59
CA ASN A 157 5.88 -0.22 -14.92
C ASN A 157 7.07 -0.68 -15.78
N ARG A 158 8.26 -0.82 -15.20
CA ARG A 158 9.43 -1.40 -15.88
C ARG A 158 9.22 -2.86 -16.26
N TRP A 159 8.62 -3.66 -15.38
CA TRP A 159 8.32 -5.07 -15.64
C TRP A 159 7.21 -5.27 -16.69
N ARG A 160 6.20 -4.38 -16.73
CA ARG A 160 5.12 -4.42 -17.74
C ARG A 160 5.51 -3.82 -19.09
N GLY A 161 6.48 -2.91 -19.13
CA GLY A 161 6.95 -2.26 -20.36
C GLY A 161 8.20 -2.87 -21.01
N GLY A 162 8.87 -3.83 -20.35
CA GLY A 162 10.17 -4.39 -20.78
C GLY A 162 10.13 -5.73 -21.52
N GLY A 163 8.95 -6.17 -22.00
CA GLY A 163 8.78 -7.43 -22.73
C GLY A 163 9.06 -7.28 -24.24
N GLY A 164 10.26 -6.86 -24.63
CA GLY A 164 10.59 -6.71 -26.05
C GLY A 164 12.01 -6.20 -26.28
N GLY A 165 13.01 -7.06 -26.14
CA GLY A 165 14.40 -6.65 -26.41
C GLY A 165 15.43 -7.59 -25.81
N GLY A 166 15.38 -8.86 -26.18
CA GLY A 166 16.33 -9.87 -25.70
C GLY A 166 16.69 -10.90 -26.76
N GLY A 167 16.75 -10.49 -28.02
CA GLY A 167 17.37 -11.25 -29.10
C GLY A 167 18.77 -10.72 -29.35
N ARG A 168 19.76 -11.24 -28.61
CA ARG A 168 21.18 -11.15 -28.95
C ARG A 168 21.87 -12.44 -28.53
N GLN A 169 21.99 -13.35 -29.48
CA GLN A 169 23.18 -14.14 -29.78
C GLN A 169 23.05 -14.62 -31.23
#